data_AF-A0A429AZF7-F1
#
_entry.id   AF-A0A429AZF7-F1
#
_cell.length_a   1.000
_cell.length_b   1.000
_cell.length_c   1.000
_cell.angle_alpha   90.00
_cell.angle_beta   90.00
_cell.angle_gamma   90.00
#
_symmetry.space_group_name_H-M   'P 1'
#
loop_
_entity.id
_entity.type
_entity.pdbx_description
1 polymer ?
#
loop_
_entity_poly.entity_id
_entity_poly.type
_entity_poly.pdbx_seq_one_letter_code
_entity_poly.pdbx_strand_id
1 'polypeptide(L)'
;MPDAAELPPAAVTWTPDPRRAVLLLVDLQHACLDLFPPGEAPLTDLVRNVRSLRDLCAGLGVPVAYAAQPGLLTGEQQGLAKDFWRRSDRLEPARRGFPDQLAPGPGDWIFTRRRYSAFHETTLLWWLRESGRDQLLIAGVYAHIGVLTTALDAFTHDIQPYVVADAVADLTAADHRQALGYVAGRCGVTLTTKQLLAGLPRNL
;
A
#
# COMPACT_ATOMS: atom_id res chain seq x y z
N MET A 1 -13.14 0.55 9.56
CA MET A 1 -11.95 1.32 9.15
C MET A 1 -11.97 2.66 9.87
N PRO A 2 -10.83 3.29 10.21
CA PRO A 2 -10.86 4.56 10.94
C PRO A 2 -11.37 5.71 10.08
N ASP A 3 -12.07 6.64 10.71
CA ASP A 3 -12.44 7.90 10.08
C ASP A 3 -11.38 9.01 10.31
N ALA A 4 -11.64 10.21 9.79
CA ALA A 4 -10.71 11.33 9.89
C ALA A 4 -10.53 11.86 11.33
N ALA A 5 -11.52 11.68 12.22
CA ALA A 5 -11.45 12.11 13.61
C ALA A 5 -10.61 11.14 14.47
N GLU A 6 -10.49 9.90 14.04
CA GLU A 6 -9.65 8.87 14.68
C GLU A 6 -8.18 8.92 14.26
N LEU A 7 -7.81 9.78 13.30
CA LEU A 7 -6.43 9.84 12.82
C LEU A 7 -5.52 10.56 13.82
N PRO A 8 -4.29 10.06 14.02
CA PRO A 8 -3.28 10.78 14.79
C PRO A 8 -2.93 12.11 14.10
N PRO A 9 -2.57 13.15 14.86
CA PRO A 9 -2.11 14.40 14.27
C PRO A 9 -0.80 14.17 13.50
N ALA A 10 -0.71 14.70 12.29
CA ALA A 10 0.51 14.64 11.49
C ALA A 10 1.58 15.57 12.07
N ALA A 11 2.82 15.10 12.14
CA ALA A 11 3.97 15.91 12.56
C ALA A 11 4.45 16.91 11.48
N VAL A 12 3.93 16.80 10.25
CA VAL A 12 4.31 17.58 9.08
C VAL A 12 3.07 18.10 8.35
N THR A 13 3.24 19.13 7.51
CA THR A 13 2.15 19.81 6.78
C THR A 13 2.14 19.49 5.28
N TRP A 14 2.73 18.37 4.86
CA TRP A 14 2.79 18.01 3.46
C TRP A 14 1.40 17.72 2.88
N THR A 15 1.20 18.11 1.63
CA THR A 15 -0.04 17.89 0.89
C THR A 15 0.22 17.07 -0.38
N PRO A 16 -0.63 16.08 -0.69
CA PRO A 16 -0.56 15.36 -1.97
C PRO A 16 -0.67 16.28 -3.20
N ASP A 17 0.17 16.08 -4.21
CA ASP A 17 0.12 16.71 -5.55
C ASP A 17 0.07 15.61 -6.62
N PRO A 18 -0.97 15.57 -7.49
CA PRO A 18 -1.12 14.54 -8.52
C PRO A 18 0.08 14.43 -9.48
N ARG A 19 0.82 15.51 -9.70
CA ARG A 19 1.99 15.53 -10.61
C ARG A 19 3.22 14.91 -9.97
N ARG A 20 3.25 14.81 -8.64
CA ARG A 20 4.37 14.29 -7.83
C ARG A 20 4.09 12.91 -7.25
N ALA A 21 2.82 12.51 -7.19
CA ALA A 21 2.38 11.29 -6.52
C ALA A 21 2.44 10.04 -7.40
N VAL A 22 2.66 8.89 -6.77
CA VAL A 22 2.35 7.55 -7.30
C VAL A 22 1.47 6.84 -6.28
N LEU A 23 0.44 6.12 -6.72
CA LEU A 23 -0.33 5.23 -5.85
C LEU A 23 0.33 3.85 -5.80
N LEU A 24 0.76 3.41 -4.63
CA LEU A 24 1.31 2.08 -4.38
C LEU A 24 0.30 1.20 -3.63
N LEU A 25 -0.06 0.09 -4.27
CA LEU A 25 -0.95 -0.94 -3.73
C LEU A 25 -0.12 -2.13 -3.26
N VAL A 26 -0.10 -2.36 -1.95
CA VAL A 26 0.74 -3.37 -1.30
C VAL A 26 -0.06 -4.64 -1.03
N ASP A 27 0.40 -5.77 -1.58
CA ASP A 27 -0.04 -7.13 -1.25
C ASP A 27 -1.55 -7.40 -1.34
N LEU A 28 -2.26 -6.77 -2.29
CA LEU A 28 -3.70 -7.01 -2.53
C LEU A 28 -4.02 -8.36 -3.22
N GLN A 29 -3.16 -9.36 -3.04
CA GLN A 29 -3.33 -10.70 -3.57
C GLN A 29 -4.24 -11.54 -2.65
N HIS A 30 -4.93 -12.54 -3.22
CA HIS A 30 -5.78 -13.47 -2.49
C HIS A 30 -5.06 -14.08 -1.26
N ALA A 31 -3.80 -14.48 -1.40
CA ALA A 31 -3.01 -15.07 -0.31
C ALA A 31 -2.85 -14.18 0.94
N CYS A 32 -3.06 -12.87 0.81
CA CYS A 32 -3.05 -11.94 1.93
C CYS A 32 -4.47 -11.58 2.37
N LEU A 33 -5.37 -11.36 1.41
CA LEU A 33 -6.75 -10.98 1.68
C LEU A 33 -7.59 -12.11 2.32
N ASP A 34 -7.26 -13.37 2.04
CA ASP A 34 -7.93 -14.54 2.61
C ASP A 34 -7.69 -14.70 4.13
N LEU A 35 -6.80 -13.90 4.74
CA LEU A 35 -6.66 -13.85 6.20
C LEU A 35 -7.74 -13.01 6.87
N PHE A 36 -8.52 -12.25 6.11
CA PHE A 36 -9.65 -11.48 6.62
C PHE A 36 -10.96 -12.24 6.41
N PRO A 37 -11.95 -12.07 7.30
CA PRO A 37 -13.28 -12.62 7.09
C PRO A 37 -13.91 -12.10 5.78
N PRO A 38 -14.45 -12.98 4.92
CA PRO A 38 -15.05 -12.57 3.65
C PRO A 38 -16.37 -11.84 3.87
N GLY A 39 -16.65 -10.83 3.05
CA GLY A 39 -17.96 -10.17 3.00
C GLY A 39 -18.22 -9.15 4.11
N GLU A 40 -17.28 -8.91 5.01
CA GLU A 40 -17.40 -7.92 6.10
C GLU A 40 -16.21 -6.97 6.18
N ALA A 41 -16.28 -5.99 7.07
CA ALA A 41 -15.17 -5.08 7.34
C ALA A 41 -14.07 -5.81 8.14
N PRO A 42 -12.78 -5.51 7.92
CA PRO A 42 -12.26 -4.40 7.13
C PRO A 42 -12.14 -4.68 5.62
N LEU A 43 -12.35 -5.92 5.15
CA LEU A 43 -12.07 -6.31 3.76
C LEU A 43 -12.97 -5.58 2.76
N THR A 44 -14.27 -5.50 3.01
CA THR A 44 -15.23 -4.80 2.13
C THR A 44 -14.92 -3.31 1.99
N ASP A 45 -14.61 -2.65 3.10
CA ASP A 45 -14.22 -1.23 3.13
C ASP A 45 -12.89 -1.01 2.40
N LEU A 46 -11.89 -1.86 2.65
CA LEU A 46 -10.59 -1.82 1.97
C LEU A 46 -10.76 -1.89 0.45
N VAL A 47 -11.50 -2.89 -0.05
CA VAL A 47 -11.72 -3.08 -1.49
C VAL A 47 -12.41 -1.86 -2.10
N ARG A 48 -13.49 -1.35 -1.47
CA ARG A 48 -14.21 -0.16 -1.95
C ARG A 48 -13.30 1.07 -2.00
N ASN A 49 -12.52 1.30 -0.96
CA ASN A 49 -11.69 2.49 -0.85
C ASN A 49 -10.50 2.42 -1.82
N VAL A 50 -9.84 1.27 -1.95
CA VAL A 50 -8.78 1.07 -2.96
C VAL A 50 -9.30 1.31 -4.37
N ARG A 51 -10.50 0.82 -4.72
CA ARG A 51 -11.11 1.10 -6.03
C ARG A 51 -11.32 2.59 -6.26
N SER A 52 -11.85 3.29 -5.25
CA SER A 52 -12.05 4.74 -5.31
C SER A 52 -10.74 5.50 -5.51
N LEU A 53 -9.65 5.04 -4.86
CA LEU A 53 -8.31 5.62 -5.05
C LEU A 53 -7.77 5.38 -6.46
N ARG A 54 -7.97 4.18 -7.02
CA ARG A 54 -7.55 3.87 -8.39
C ARG A 54 -8.30 4.71 -9.41
N ASP A 55 -9.61 4.82 -9.27
CA ASP A 55 -10.45 5.63 -10.16
C ASP A 55 -10.01 7.11 -10.11
N LEU A 56 -9.73 7.63 -8.92
CA LEU A 56 -9.17 8.97 -8.73
C LEU A 56 -7.81 9.12 -9.42
N CYS A 57 -6.89 8.19 -9.20
CA CYS A 57 -5.54 8.26 -9.74
C CYS A 57 -5.54 8.18 -11.27
N ALA A 58 -6.35 7.30 -11.85
CA ALA A 58 -6.56 7.19 -13.28
C ALA A 58 -7.10 8.50 -13.88
N GLY A 59 -8.10 9.11 -13.23
CA GLY A 59 -8.68 10.39 -13.66
C GLY A 59 -7.72 11.58 -13.59
N LEU A 60 -6.64 11.48 -12.80
CA LEU A 60 -5.64 12.54 -12.59
C LEU A 60 -4.29 12.25 -13.25
N GLY A 61 -4.13 11.12 -13.95
CA GLY A 61 -2.84 10.72 -14.52
C GLY A 61 -1.77 10.41 -13.46
N VAL A 62 -2.18 10.01 -12.26
CA VAL A 62 -1.29 9.50 -11.20
C VAL A 62 -0.98 8.03 -11.52
N PRO A 63 0.29 7.64 -11.71
CA PRO A 63 0.65 6.25 -11.96
C PRO A 63 0.21 5.37 -10.78
N VAL A 64 -0.27 4.17 -11.10
CA VAL A 64 -0.62 3.14 -10.13
C VAL A 64 0.44 2.04 -10.20
N ALA A 65 0.95 1.66 -9.04
CA ALA A 65 1.97 0.66 -8.84
C ALA A 65 1.46 -0.42 -7.88
N TYR A 66 1.92 -1.64 -8.10
CA TYR A 66 1.64 -2.81 -7.28
C TYR A 66 2.94 -3.36 -6.73
N ALA A 67 2.98 -3.57 -5.41
CA ALA A 67 4.02 -4.37 -4.78
C ALA A 67 3.40 -5.71 -4.41
N ALA A 68 3.68 -6.74 -5.21
CA ALA A 68 3.09 -8.05 -5.08
C ALA A 68 4.12 -9.08 -4.65
N GLN A 69 3.74 -9.99 -3.78
CA GLN A 69 4.59 -11.11 -3.40
C GLN A 69 4.93 -11.96 -4.63
N PRO A 70 6.17 -12.48 -4.68
CA PRO A 70 6.54 -13.45 -5.69
C PRO A 70 5.64 -14.69 -5.61
N GLY A 71 5.71 -15.51 -6.65
CA GLY A 71 5.07 -16.82 -6.66
C GLY A 71 5.74 -17.82 -5.71
N LEU A 72 5.94 -19.05 -6.16
CA LEU A 72 6.73 -20.00 -5.37
C LEU A 72 8.14 -19.45 -5.12
N LEU A 73 8.59 -19.54 -3.88
CA LEU A 73 9.96 -19.26 -3.46
C LEU A 73 10.58 -20.54 -2.90
N THR A 74 11.86 -20.78 -3.19
CA THR A 74 12.65 -21.78 -2.48
C THR A 74 12.92 -21.32 -1.04
N GLY A 75 13.26 -22.26 -0.15
CA GLY A 75 13.59 -21.92 1.25
C GLY A 75 14.79 -20.99 1.41
N GLU A 76 15.67 -20.93 0.42
CA GLU A 76 16.78 -19.96 0.33
C GLU A 76 16.23 -18.57 -0.04
N GLN A 77 15.38 -18.47 -1.05
CA GLN A 77 14.77 -17.20 -1.48
C GLN A 77 13.85 -16.60 -0.42
N GLN A 78 13.17 -17.45 0.37
CA GLN A 78 12.37 -17.02 1.53
C GLN A 78 13.24 -16.41 2.64
N GLY A 79 14.51 -16.83 2.78
CA GLY A 79 15.40 -16.35 3.83
C GLY A 79 14.78 -16.53 5.22
N LEU A 80 14.88 -15.50 6.07
CA LEU A 80 14.30 -15.47 7.42
C LEU A 80 12.77 -15.36 7.43
N ALA A 81 12.14 -15.00 6.30
CA ALA A 81 10.68 -14.84 6.27
C ALA A 81 9.96 -16.16 6.55
N LYS A 82 10.56 -17.31 6.21
CA LYS A 82 9.99 -18.65 6.45
C LYS A 82 9.79 -18.97 7.93
N ASP A 83 10.59 -18.35 8.81
CA ASP A 83 10.57 -18.64 10.24
C ASP A 83 9.34 -18.00 10.92
N PHE A 84 8.90 -16.84 10.40
CA PHE A 84 7.70 -16.12 10.87
C PHE A 84 6.47 -16.47 10.04
N TRP A 85 6.63 -16.48 8.72
CA TRP A 85 5.60 -16.80 7.76
C TRP A 85 5.90 -18.18 7.21
N ARG A 86 5.37 -19.21 7.89
CA ARG A 86 5.34 -20.60 7.39
C ARG A 86 4.43 -20.71 6.17
N ARG A 87 4.68 -19.90 5.15
CA ARG A 87 4.01 -19.96 3.86
C ARG A 87 4.55 -21.17 3.15
N SER A 88 3.68 -22.15 3.00
CA SER A 88 4.00 -23.33 2.20
C SER A 88 4.41 -22.85 0.81
N ASP A 89 5.53 -23.37 0.34
CA ASP A 89 5.83 -23.67 -1.06
C ASP A 89 4.59 -24.10 -1.89
N ARG A 90 3.53 -24.60 -1.25
CA ARG A 90 2.26 -25.03 -1.83
C ARG A 90 1.12 -23.99 -1.87
N LEU A 91 1.42 -22.69 -1.89
CA LEU A 91 0.35 -21.73 -2.20
C LEU A 91 -0.26 -22.08 -3.57
N GLU A 92 -1.56 -22.29 -3.64
CA GLU A 92 -2.25 -22.57 -4.89
C GLU A 92 -2.05 -21.40 -5.88
N PRO A 93 -1.83 -21.65 -7.18
CA PRO A 93 -1.64 -20.60 -8.18
C PRO A 93 -2.71 -19.50 -8.12
N ALA A 94 -3.98 -19.89 -7.91
CA ALA A 94 -5.10 -18.96 -7.80
C ALA A 94 -4.94 -17.96 -6.64
N ARG A 95 -4.33 -18.38 -5.52
CA ARG A 95 -4.11 -17.50 -4.36
C ARG A 95 -2.98 -16.49 -4.59
N ARG A 96 -2.14 -16.67 -5.61
CA ARG A 96 -1.10 -15.71 -5.98
C ARG A 96 -1.64 -14.54 -6.80
N GLY A 97 -2.82 -14.69 -7.39
CA GLY A 97 -3.48 -13.64 -8.17
C GLY A 97 -4.12 -12.56 -7.28
N PHE A 98 -4.69 -11.57 -7.95
CA PHE A 98 -5.50 -10.52 -7.34
C PHE A 98 -6.98 -10.86 -7.53
N PRO A 99 -7.86 -10.48 -6.59
CA PRO A 99 -9.29 -10.44 -6.88
C PRO A 99 -9.55 -9.56 -8.11
N ASP A 100 -10.51 -9.93 -8.97
CA ASP A 100 -10.83 -9.18 -10.20
C ASP A 100 -11.03 -7.68 -9.96
N GLN A 101 -11.67 -7.33 -8.84
CA GLN A 101 -11.95 -5.95 -8.43
C GLN A 101 -10.69 -5.11 -8.13
N LEU A 102 -9.55 -5.76 -7.89
CA LEU A 102 -8.28 -5.16 -7.50
C LEU A 102 -7.15 -5.51 -8.48
N ALA A 103 -7.44 -6.22 -9.57
CA ALA A 103 -6.46 -6.65 -10.53
C ALA A 103 -5.76 -5.45 -11.21
N PRO A 104 -4.44 -5.52 -11.43
CA PRO A 104 -3.71 -4.50 -12.19
C PRO A 104 -4.34 -4.28 -13.57
N GLY A 105 -4.38 -3.02 -14.00
CA GLY A 105 -4.82 -2.62 -15.33
C GLY A 105 -3.66 -2.43 -16.31
N PRO A 106 -3.94 -2.17 -17.59
CA PRO A 106 -2.93 -1.83 -18.57
C PRO A 106 -2.15 -0.57 -18.16
N GLY A 107 -0.81 -0.65 -18.18
CA GLY A 107 0.07 0.48 -17.84
C GLY A 107 0.42 0.60 -16.35
N ASP A 108 -0.23 -0.17 -15.47
CA ASP A 108 0.14 -0.23 -14.06
C ASP A 108 1.54 -0.83 -13.87
N TRP A 109 2.31 -0.27 -12.94
CA TRP A 109 3.63 -0.80 -12.61
C TRP A 109 3.48 -2.00 -11.67
N ILE A 110 4.17 -3.10 -11.94
CA ILE A 110 4.10 -4.29 -11.09
C ILE A 110 5.50 -4.66 -10.64
N PHE A 111 5.73 -4.57 -9.33
CA PHE A 111 6.98 -4.91 -8.68
C PHE A 111 6.82 -6.22 -7.90
N THR A 112 7.77 -7.13 -8.11
CA THR A 112 7.87 -8.36 -7.31
C THR A 112 8.56 -8.06 -5.99
N ARG A 113 7.80 -8.01 -4.91
CA ARG A 113 8.26 -7.63 -3.57
C ARG A 113 8.61 -8.87 -2.74
N ARG A 114 9.90 -9.04 -2.40
CA ARG A 114 10.42 -10.23 -1.68
C ARG A 114 10.58 -10.04 -0.17
N ARG A 115 10.58 -8.81 0.32
CA ARG A 115 10.74 -8.43 1.73
C ARG A 115 9.67 -7.41 2.11
N TYR A 116 9.62 -7.00 3.37
CA TYR A 116 8.57 -6.09 3.85
C TYR A 116 8.50 -4.77 3.06
N SER A 117 9.62 -4.09 2.84
CA SER A 117 9.66 -2.89 2.00
C SER A 117 9.41 -3.20 0.53
N ALA A 118 8.56 -2.39 -0.13
CA ALA A 118 8.39 -2.40 -1.58
C ALA A 118 9.61 -1.89 -2.36
N PHE A 119 10.58 -1.24 -1.69
CA PHE A 119 11.83 -0.78 -2.30
C PHE A 119 12.92 -1.84 -2.31
N HIS A 120 12.86 -2.81 -1.40
CA HIS A 120 13.93 -3.78 -1.23
C HIS A 120 14.04 -4.73 -2.43
N GLU A 121 15.18 -4.68 -3.12
CA GLU A 121 15.47 -5.44 -4.34
C GLU A 121 14.42 -5.21 -5.46
N THR A 122 13.84 -4.01 -5.53
CA THR A 122 12.92 -3.62 -6.63
C THR A 122 13.45 -2.39 -7.37
N THR A 123 12.86 -2.10 -8.52
CA THR A 123 13.13 -0.88 -9.28
C THR A 123 12.18 0.27 -8.91
N LEU A 124 11.39 0.16 -7.84
CA LEU A 124 10.40 1.18 -7.45
C LEU A 124 11.03 2.57 -7.32
N LEU A 125 12.17 2.69 -6.62
CA LEU A 125 12.85 3.98 -6.45
C LEU A 125 13.29 4.57 -7.79
N TRP A 126 13.82 3.73 -8.68
CA TRP A 126 14.24 4.17 -10.02
C TRP A 126 13.04 4.71 -10.81
N TRP A 127 11.90 4.01 -10.81
CA TRP A 127 10.68 4.46 -11.50
C TRP A 127 10.12 5.77 -10.93
N LEU A 128 10.14 5.93 -9.60
CA LEU A 128 9.76 7.19 -8.95
C LEU A 128 10.64 8.35 -9.43
N ARG A 129 11.97 8.16 -9.42
CA ARG A 129 12.91 9.19 -9.85
C ARG A 129 12.83 9.49 -11.35
N GLU A 130 12.76 8.47 -12.19
CA GLU A 130 12.64 8.61 -13.64
C GLU A 130 11.37 9.34 -14.05
N SER A 131 10.26 9.09 -13.34
CA SER A 131 8.99 9.79 -13.59
C SER A 131 8.89 11.18 -12.93
N GLY A 132 9.93 11.65 -12.24
CA GLY A 132 9.96 12.93 -11.55
C GLY A 132 9.01 13.00 -10.34
N ARG A 133 8.71 11.86 -9.72
CA ARG A 133 7.72 11.71 -8.64
C ARG A 133 8.38 11.43 -7.31
N ASP A 134 8.05 12.22 -6.30
CA ASP A 134 8.64 12.20 -4.96
C ASP A 134 7.58 12.10 -3.84
N GLN A 135 6.35 11.70 -4.19
CA GLN A 135 5.28 11.40 -3.23
C GLN A 135 4.72 10.00 -3.49
N LEU A 136 4.41 9.28 -2.42
CA LEU A 136 3.89 7.91 -2.48
C LEU A 136 2.60 7.79 -1.68
N LEU A 137 1.47 7.60 -2.35
CA LEU A 137 0.19 7.28 -1.72
C LEU A 137 0.16 5.76 -1.49
N ILE A 138 -0.02 5.30 -0.26
CA ILE A 138 0.12 3.87 0.09
C ILE A 138 -1.22 3.33 0.59
N ALA A 139 -1.67 2.24 -0.04
CA ALA A 139 -2.85 1.47 0.33
C ALA A 139 -2.55 -0.04 0.26
N GLY A 140 -3.37 -0.87 0.92
CA GLY A 140 -3.21 -2.32 0.94
C GLY A 140 -2.93 -2.92 2.31
N VAL A 141 -2.19 -4.03 2.36
CA VAL A 141 -2.00 -4.82 3.59
C VAL A 141 -0.55 -5.28 3.77
N TYR A 142 -0.09 -5.59 4.98
CA TYR A 142 -0.70 -5.25 6.27
C TYR A 142 -0.13 -3.91 6.77
N ALA A 143 -0.97 -3.11 7.43
CA ALA A 143 -0.63 -1.76 7.86
C ALA A 143 0.70 -1.70 8.65
N HIS A 144 0.89 -2.52 9.67
CA HIS A 144 2.09 -2.51 10.53
C HIS A 144 3.31 -3.23 9.95
N ILE A 145 3.16 -4.00 8.87
CA ILE A 145 4.26 -4.80 8.28
C ILE A 145 4.74 -4.15 6.99
N GLY A 146 4.14 -4.52 5.85
CA GLY A 146 4.62 -4.12 4.53
C GLY A 146 4.37 -2.63 4.26
N VAL A 147 3.20 -2.14 4.65
CA VAL A 147 2.81 -0.73 4.47
C VAL A 147 3.70 0.18 5.31
N LEU A 148 3.79 -0.05 6.63
CA LEU A 148 4.64 0.74 7.52
C LEU A 148 6.11 0.69 7.12
N THR A 149 6.65 -0.50 6.83
CA THR A 149 8.06 -0.62 6.41
C THR A 149 8.31 0.15 5.12
N THR A 150 7.40 0.06 4.14
CA THR A 150 7.51 0.80 2.88
C THR A 150 7.40 2.31 3.07
N ALA A 151 6.51 2.78 3.97
CA ALA A 151 6.43 4.20 4.30
C ALA A 151 7.73 4.71 4.94
N LEU A 152 8.30 3.93 5.86
CA LEU A 152 9.58 4.27 6.50
C LEU A 152 10.72 4.34 5.46
N ASP A 153 10.77 3.38 4.54
CA ASP A 153 11.80 3.34 3.48
C ASP A 153 11.59 4.44 2.41
N ALA A 154 10.35 4.80 2.10
CA ALA A 154 10.05 5.96 1.26
C ALA A 154 10.64 7.23 1.89
N PHE A 155 10.38 7.42 3.18
CA PHE A 155 10.89 8.57 3.93
C PHE A 155 12.43 8.64 3.93
N THR A 156 13.13 7.52 4.15
CA THR A 156 14.61 7.49 4.13
C THR A 156 15.19 7.73 2.74
N HIS A 157 14.40 7.52 1.69
CA HIS A 157 14.75 7.80 0.30
C HIS A 157 14.33 9.19 -0.19
N ASP A 158 13.92 10.10 0.70
CA ASP A 158 13.40 11.44 0.35
C ASP A 158 12.18 11.36 -0.60
N ILE A 159 11.27 10.44 -0.31
CA ILE A 159 9.93 10.32 -0.92
C ILE A 159 8.90 10.53 0.18
N GLN A 160 7.97 11.46 0.01
CA GLN A 160 6.94 11.76 1.02
C GLN A 160 5.85 10.67 1.01
N PRO A 161 5.71 9.84 2.06
CA PRO A 161 4.69 8.82 2.08
C PRO A 161 3.40 9.34 2.72
N TYR A 162 2.29 8.97 2.10
CA TYR A 162 0.93 9.24 2.54
C TYR A 162 0.21 7.90 2.69
N VAL A 163 -0.01 7.45 3.93
CA VAL A 163 -0.76 6.21 4.17
C VAL A 163 -2.25 6.54 4.22
N VAL A 164 -3.02 5.92 3.31
CA VAL A 164 -4.47 6.13 3.24
C VAL A 164 -5.15 5.22 4.25
N ALA A 165 -5.43 5.77 5.43
CA ALA A 165 -5.75 5.04 6.66
C ALA A 165 -6.97 4.11 6.55
N ASP A 166 -7.98 4.49 5.78
CA ASP A 166 -9.19 3.71 5.51
C ASP A 166 -9.08 2.84 4.25
N ALA A 167 -7.93 2.87 3.55
CA ALA A 167 -7.58 1.99 2.44
C ALA A 167 -6.35 1.11 2.78
N VAL A 168 -6.02 0.98 4.06
CA VAL A 168 -5.07 -0.02 4.57
C VAL A 168 -5.74 -0.87 5.64
N ALA A 169 -5.47 -2.17 5.68
CA ALA A 169 -6.02 -3.06 6.69
C ALA A 169 -4.91 -3.83 7.42
N ASP A 170 -5.24 -4.38 8.58
CA ASP A 170 -4.31 -5.13 9.41
C ASP A 170 -5.01 -6.28 10.14
N LEU A 171 -4.21 -7.24 10.62
CA LEU A 171 -4.68 -8.43 11.32
C LEU A 171 -5.44 -8.10 12.61
N THR A 172 -5.09 -6.98 13.25
CA THR A 172 -5.83 -6.45 14.40
C THR A 172 -6.01 -4.94 14.29
N ALA A 173 -7.06 -4.42 14.92
CA ALA A 173 -7.28 -2.98 15.01
C ALA A 173 -6.18 -2.26 15.82
N ALA A 174 -5.50 -2.98 16.74
CA ALA A 174 -4.39 -2.42 17.51
C ALA A 174 -3.15 -2.21 16.63
N ASP A 175 -2.79 -3.21 15.82
CA ASP A 175 -1.67 -3.11 14.88
C ASP A 175 -1.91 -2.02 13.83
N HIS A 176 -3.15 -1.93 13.33
CA HIS A 176 -3.57 -0.88 12.42
C HIS A 176 -3.33 0.52 13.01
N ARG A 177 -3.85 0.79 14.20
CA ARG A 177 -3.67 2.08 14.88
C ARG A 177 -2.20 2.36 15.20
N GLN A 178 -1.44 1.35 15.62
CA GLN A 178 -0.01 1.48 15.89
C GLN A 178 0.76 1.89 14.64
N ALA A 179 0.45 1.31 13.48
CA ALA A 179 1.07 1.66 12.21
C ALA A 179 0.79 3.12 11.84
N LEU A 180 -0.48 3.54 11.91
CA LEU A 180 -0.88 4.92 11.60
C LEU A 180 -0.21 5.93 12.54
N GLY A 181 -0.21 5.65 13.86
CA GLY A 181 0.45 6.49 14.86
C GLY A 181 1.95 6.64 14.59
N TYR A 182 2.62 5.56 14.20
CA TYR A 182 4.04 5.61 13.86
C TYR A 182 4.28 6.46 12.61
N VAL A 183 3.51 6.24 11.53
CA VAL A 183 3.65 7.01 10.28
C VAL A 183 3.49 8.50 10.55
N ALA A 184 2.38 8.91 11.14
CA ALA A 184 2.07 10.31 11.41
C ALA A 184 3.11 11.01 12.29
N GLY A 185 3.72 10.26 13.22
CA GLY A 185 4.70 10.80 14.15
C GLY A 185 6.15 10.77 13.65
N ARG A 186 6.49 9.96 12.63
CA ARG A 186 7.90 9.65 12.33
C ARG A 186 8.28 9.68 10.86
N CYS A 187 7.42 9.30 9.94
CA CYS A 187 7.84 9.10 8.56
C CYS A 187 6.85 9.57 7.49
N GLY A 188 5.64 10.04 7.82
CA GLY A 188 4.70 10.45 6.79
C GLY A 188 3.43 11.11 7.29
N VAL A 189 2.45 11.20 6.40
CA VAL A 189 1.11 11.70 6.68
C VAL A 189 0.13 10.55 6.61
N THR A 190 -0.80 10.48 7.57
CA THR A 190 -1.97 9.60 7.49
C THR A 190 -3.19 10.43 7.13
N LEU A 191 -3.96 9.96 6.16
CA LEU A 191 -5.18 10.63 5.69
C LEU A 191 -6.23 9.61 5.26
N THR A 192 -7.48 10.01 5.17
CA THR A 192 -8.58 9.16 4.67
C THR A 192 -8.74 9.26 3.16
N THR A 193 -9.36 8.27 2.55
CA THR A 193 -9.75 8.24 1.13
C THR A 193 -10.60 9.47 0.80
N LYS A 194 -11.51 9.84 1.70
CA LYS A 194 -12.34 11.05 1.57
C LYS A 194 -11.50 12.33 1.53
N GLN A 195 -10.51 12.48 2.41
CA GLN A 195 -9.61 13.64 2.41
C GLN A 195 -8.78 13.70 1.12
N LEU A 196 -8.30 12.56 0.62
CA LEU A 196 -7.54 12.51 -0.63
C LEU A 196 -8.39 12.90 -1.85
N LEU A 197 -9.60 12.35 -1.96
CA LEU A 197 -10.57 12.64 -3.02
C LEU A 197 -11.00 14.12 -3.07
N ALA A 198 -11.00 14.79 -1.92
CA ALA A 198 -11.29 16.22 -1.79
C ALA A 198 -10.06 17.11 -1.99
N GLY A 199 -8.88 16.62 -1.64
CA GLY A 199 -7.63 17.41 -1.61
C GLY A 199 -6.84 17.44 -2.92
N LEU A 200 -6.98 16.44 -3.79
CA LEU A 200 -6.30 16.46 -5.09
C LEU A 200 -7.07 17.34 -6.10
N PRO A 201 -6.45 18.40 -6.66
CA PRO A 201 -7.09 19.27 -7.65
C PRO A 201 -7.42 18.48 -8.91
N ARG A 202 -8.64 18.65 -9.43
CA ARG A 202 -9.15 17.91 -10.61
C ARG A 202 -8.88 18.59 -11.95
N ASN A 203 -8.15 19.70 -11.94
CA ASN A 203 -7.92 20.52 -13.11
C ASN A 203 -6.47 20.33 -13.60
N LEU A 204 -6.32 19.62 -14.72
CA LEU A 204 -5.19 19.76 -15.64
C LEU A 204 -5.76 20.16 -17.01
#